data_AF-A0A6B0SNJ1-F1
#
_entry.id   AF-A0A6B0SNJ1-F1
#
_cell.length_a   1.000
_cell.length_b   1.000
_cell.length_c   1.000
_cell.angle_alpha   90.00
_cell.angle_beta   90.00
_cell.angle_gamma   90.00
#
_symmetry.space_group_name_H-M   'P 1'
#
loop_
_entity.id
_entity.type
_entity.pdbx_description
1 polymer ?
#
loop_
_entity_poly.entity_id
_entity_poly.type
_entity_poly.pdbx_seq_one_letter_code
_entity_poly.pdbx_strand_id
1 'polypeptide(L)'
;MQTMAIDRAKKIDESLEIISEIEEVTEVPLTKSRRALQVAGEYVTDDSLFVERVVQAMTEAAGYAIETGHDDLASTAIQNVTDLETLVSEEE
;
A
#
# COMPACT_ATOMS: atom_id res chain seq x y z
N MET A 1 3.91 -17.27 -12.03
CA MET A 1 4.16 -15.97 -12.68
C MET A 1 2.88 -15.20 -13.01
N GLN A 2 1.96 -15.68 -13.86
CA GLN A 2 0.77 -14.87 -14.23
C GLN A 2 -0.19 -14.61 -13.06
N THR A 3 -0.36 -15.57 -12.14
CA THR A 3 -1.18 -15.40 -10.93
C THR A 3 -0.58 -14.37 -9.96
N MET A 4 0.74 -14.40 -9.75
CA MET A 4 1.46 -13.46 -8.87
C MET A 4 1.33 -12.01 -9.33
N ALA A 5 1.50 -11.75 -10.63
CA ALA A 5 1.33 -10.40 -11.17
C ALA A 5 -0.11 -9.88 -10.99
N ILE A 6 -1.11 -10.77 -11.04
CA ILE A 6 -2.52 -10.40 -10.80
C ILE A 6 -2.75 -10.07 -9.33
N ASP A 7 -2.25 -10.90 -8.40
CA ASP A 7 -2.47 -10.68 -6.97
C ASP A 7 -1.72 -9.44 -6.46
N ARG A 8 -0.53 -9.15 -7.01
CA ARG A 8 0.21 -7.91 -6.77
C ARG A 8 -0.48 -6.67 -7.35
N ALA A 9 -1.11 -6.79 -8.52
CA ALA A 9 -1.91 -5.70 -9.08
C ALA A 9 -3.13 -5.39 -8.20
N LYS A 10 -3.85 -6.43 -7.72
CA LYS A 10 -4.93 -6.24 -6.74
C LYS A 10 -4.43 -5.56 -5.48
N LYS A 11 -3.23 -5.93 -5.01
CA LYS A 11 -2.66 -5.32 -3.82
C LYS A 11 -2.40 -3.82 -4.00
N ILE A 12 -1.94 -3.40 -5.18
CA ILE A 12 -1.83 -1.97 -5.53
C ILE A 12 -3.20 -1.29 -5.50
N ASP A 13 -4.23 -1.93 -6.05
CA ASP A 13 -5.59 -1.36 -6.07
C ASP A 13 -6.15 -1.19 -4.64
N GLU A 14 -5.98 -2.20 -3.77
CA GLU A 14 -6.35 -2.12 -2.34
C GLU A 14 -5.60 -0.97 -1.63
N SER A 15 -4.29 -0.85 -1.85
CA SER A 15 -3.50 0.24 -1.27
C SER A 15 -3.94 1.62 -1.78
N LEU A 16 -4.37 1.73 -3.04
CA LEU A 16 -4.89 2.98 -3.61
C LEU A 16 -6.25 3.36 -3.02
N GLU A 17 -7.11 2.39 -2.72
CA GLU A 17 -8.40 2.61 -2.04
C GLU A 17 -8.18 3.19 -0.65
N ILE A 18 -7.30 2.58 0.15
CA ILE A 18 -6.93 3.07 1.49
C ILE A 18 -6.38 4.50 1.44
N ILE A 19 -5.47 4.79 0.50
CA ILE A 19 -4.96 6.15 0.31
C ILE A 19 -6.09 7.12 0.00
N SER A 20 -7.03 6.73 -0.87
CA SER A 20 -8.13 7.61 -1.29
C SER A 20 -9.06 7.92 -0.12
N GLU A 21 -9.34 6.95 0.76
CA GLU A 21 -10.11 7.17 1.99
C GLU A 21 -9.40 8.15 2.93
N ILE A 22 -8.09 7.99 3.12
CA ILE A 22 -7.30 8.91 3.95
C ILE A 22 -7.29 10.32 3.35
N GLU A 23 -7.08 10.45 2.04
CA GLU A 23 -7.12 11.74 1.33
C GLU A 23 -8.49 12.42 1.45
N GLU A 24 -9.59 11.65 1.43
CA GLU A 24 -10.94 12.17 1.58
C GLU A 24 -11.19 12.75 2.97
N VAL A 25 -10.81 12.04 4.03
CA VAL A 25 -11.06 12.50 5.42
C VAL A 25 -10.08 13.59 5.87
N THR A 26 -8.86 13.58 5.36
CA THR A 26 -7.81 14.55 5.72
C THR A 26 -7.80 15.79 4.82
N GLU A 27 -8.46 15.72 3.66
CA GLU A 27 -8.38 16.72 2.57
C GLU A 27 -6.95 16.98 2.07
N VAL A 28 -6.00 16.07 2.35
CA VAL A 28 -4.58 16.21 2.00
C VAL A 28 -4.21 15.15 0.96
N PRO A 29 -3.70 15.54 -0.23
CA PRO A 29 -3.28 14.58 -1.24
C PRO A 29 -1.95 13.90 -0.88
N LEU A 30 -1.95 12.57 -0.78
CA LEU A 30 -0.79 11.73 -0.46
C LEU A 30 0.01 11.38 -1.73
N THR A 31 0.48 12.43 -2.41
CA THR A 31 1.11 12.32 -3.74
C THR A 31 2.35 11.41 -3.74
N LYS A 32 3.11 11.38 -2.64
CA LYS A 32 4.29 10.50 -2.49
C LYS A 32 3.88 9.03 -2.36
N SER A 33 2.88 8.72 -1.54
CA SER A 33 2.32 7.37 -1.43
C SER A 33 1.77 6.88 -2.77
N ARG A 34 1.00 7.71 -3.49
CA ARG A 34 0.51 7.39 -4.84
C ARG A 34 1.65 7.10 -5.82
N ARG A 35 2.71 7.92 -5.80
CA ARG A 35 3.89 7.70 -6.64
C ARG A 35 4.62 6.41 -6.28
N ALA A 36 4.75 6.10 -5.00
CA ALA A 36 5.36 4.85 -4.55
C ALA A 36 4.60 3.63 -5.07
N LEU A 37 3.26 3.63 -5.01
CA LEU A 37 2.43 2.55 -5.59
C LEU A 37 2.53 2.47 -7.11
N GLN A 38 2.60 3.60 -7.81
CA GLN A 38 2.85 3.61 -9.26
C GLN A 38 4.18 2.90 -9.59
N VAL A 39 5.24 3.21 -8.83
CA VAL A 39 6.54 2.56 -9.00
C VAL A 39 6.47 1.08 -8.62
N ALA A 40 5.72 0.69 -7.59
CA ALA A 40 5.48 -0.72 -7.26
C ALA A 40 4.89 -1.49 -8.45
N GLY A 41 3.97 -0.86 -9.20
CA GLY A 41 3.39 -1.41 -10.42
C GLY A 41 4.41 -1.74 -11.52
N GLU A 42 5.52 -1.01 -11.59
CA GLU A 42 6.61 -1.29 -12.52
C GLU A 42 7.45 -2.50 -12.10
N TYR A 43 7.36 -2.90 -10.82
CA TYR A 43 8.12 -3.97 -10.20
C TYR A 43 7.25 -5.16 -9.78
N VAL A 44 6.06 -5.37 -10.35
CA VAL A 44 5.19 -6.51 -10.00
C VAL A 44 5.84 -7.89 -10.17
N THR A 45 6.95 -7.99 -10.90
CA THR A 45 7.74 -9.23 -11.05
C THR A 45 9.01 -9.29 -10.18
N ASP A 46 9.32 -8.23 -9.43
CA ASP A 46 10.46 -8.13 -8.51
C ASP A 46 9.94 -7.94 -7.08
N ASP A 47 10.00 -9.03 -6.31
CA ASP A 47 9.37 -9.14 -5.00
C ASP A 47 9.91 -8.08 -4.03
N SER A 48 11.22 -7.89 -3.99
CA SER A 48 11.86 -6.97 -3.05
C SER A 48 11.48 -5.53 -3.34
N LEU A 49 11.51 -5.12 -4.60
CA LEU A 49 11.20 -3.75 -4.99
C LEU A 49 9.70 -3.46 -4.92
N PHE A 50 8.86 -4.45 -5.26
CA PHE A 50 7.43 -4.36 -5.07
C PHE A 50 7.08 -4.13 -3.60
N VAL A 51 7.60 -4.99 -2.71
CA VAL A 51 7.34 -4.91 -1.27
C VAL A 51 7.81 -3.58 -0.69
N GLU A 52 9.06 -3.18 -0.97
CA GLU A 52 9.62 -1.91 -0.48
C GLU A 52 8.69 -0.73 -0.80
N ARG A 53 8.17 -0.68 -2.03
CA ARG A 53 7.34 0.44 -2.51
C ARG A 53 5.95 0.44 -1.92
N VAL A 54 5.31 -0.72 -1.76
CA VAL A 54 4.00 -0.81 -1.10
C VAL A 54 4.11 -0.48 0.39
N VAL A 55 5.14 -1.00 1.07
CA VAL A 55 5.40 -0.69 2.49
C VAL A 55 5.65 0.80 2.69
N GLN A 56 6.45 1.42 1.83
CA GLN A 56 6.70 2.86 1.88
C GLN A 56 5.39 3.65 1.76
N ALA A 57 4.54 3.32 0.77
CA ALA A 57 3.29 4.02 0.53
C ALA A 57 2.33 3.93 1.72
N MET A 58 2.15 2.73 2.26
CA MET A 58 1.21 2.47 3.36
C MET A 58 1.71 2.98 4.70
N THR A 59 3.03 2.95 4.95
CA THR A 59 3.61 3.54 6.18
C THR A 59 3.43 5.05 6.19
N GLU A 60 3.65 5.72 5.06
CA GLU A 60 3.40 7.16 4.94
C GLU A 60 1.92 7.48 5.14
N ALA A 61 1.02 6.71 4.50
CA ALA A 61 -0.42 6.90 4.64
C ALA A 61 -0.90 6.68 6.09
N ALA A 62 -0.41 5.63 6.76
CA ALA A 62 -0.69 5.37 8.17
C ALA A 62 -0.19 6.51 9.06
N GLY A 63 1.01 7.05 8.80
CA GLY A 63 1.53 8.21 9.53
C GLY A 63 0.61 9.43 9.43
N TYR A 64 0.15 9.75 8.22
CA TYR A 64 -0.81 10.84 8.01
C TYR A 64 -2.14 10.60 8.74
N ALA A 65 -2.69 9.39 8.66
CA ALA A 65 -3.92 9.03 9.36
C ALA A 65 -3.78 9.17 10.89
N ILE A 66 -2.64 8.74 11.47
CA ILE A 66 -2.33 8.94 12.91
C ILE A 66 -2.26 10.43 13.26
N GLU A 67 -1.52 11.21 12.46
CA GLU A 67 -1.33 12.65 12.72
C GLU A 67 -2.65 13.44 12.70
N THR A 68 -3.65 12.93 11.98
CA THR A 68 -4.97 13.55 11.82
C THR A 68 -6.05 12.92 12.71
N GLY A 69 -5.72 11.90 13.51
CA GLY A 69 -6.63 11.29 14.48
C GLY A 69 -7.56 10.21 13.92
N HIS A 70 -7.20 9.62 12.78
CA HIS A 70 -7.92 8.52 12.12
C HIS A 70 -7.20 7.18 12.35
N ASP A 71 -7.18 6.73 13.61
CA ASP A 71 -6.47 5.51 14.04
C ASP A 71 -6.98 4.23 13.36
N ASP A 72 -8.26 4.21 12.98
CA ASP A 72 -8.89 3.13 12.22
C ASP A 72 -8.29 3.02 10.82
N LEU A 73 -8.20 4.14 10.09
CA LEU A 73 -7.56 4.17 8.76
C LEU A 73 -6.06 3.88 8.83
N ALA A 74 -5.39 4.34 9.88
CA ALA A 74 -3.99 3.99 10.13
C ALA A 74 -3.84 2.47 10.34
N SER A 75 -4.72 1.86 11.13
CA SER A 75 -4.74 0.42 11.34
C SER A 75 -5.00 -0.34 10.04
N THR A 76 -5.90 0.15 9.18
CA THR A 76 -6.17 -0.44 7.86
C THR A 76 -4.94 -0.39 6.95
N ALA A 77 -4.23 0.75 6.90
CA ALA A 77 -3.00 0.88 6.14
C ALA A 77 -1.87 -0.05 6.66
N ILE A 78 -1.73 -0.21 7.97
CA ILE A 78 -0.76 -1.14 8.58
C ILE A 78 -1.15 -2.60 8.30
N GLN A 79 -2.44 -2.93 8.39
CA GLN A 79 -2.92 -4.28 8.06
C GLN A 79 -2.63 -4.61 6.61
N ASN A 80 -2.77 -3.64 5.70
CA ASN A 80 -2.43 -3.82 4.29
C ASN A 80 -0.96 -4.25 4.09
N VAL A 81 -0.03 -3.72 4.88
CA VAL A 81 1.39 -4.16 4.88
C VAL A 81 1.53 -5.59 5.42
N THR A 82 0.84 -5.92 6.50
CA THR A 82 0.90 -7.27 7.10
C THR A 82 0.37 -8.34 6.12
N ASP A 83 -0.71 -8.01 5.41
CA ASP A 83 -1.30 -8.88 4.40
C ASP A 83 -0.35 -9.07 3.21
N LEU A 84 0.40 -8.03 2.83
CA LEU A 84 1.43 -8.11 1.80
C LEU A 84 2.57 -9.04 2.20
N GLU A 85 3.08 -8.92 3.44
CA GLU A 85 4.15 -9.80 3.94
C GLU A 85 3.69 -11.26 3.95
N THR A 86 2.42 -11.50 4.29
CA THR A 86 1.81 -12.84 4.22
C THR A 86 1.73 -13.34 2.78
N LEU A 87 1.24 -12.51 1.85
CA LEU A 87 1.15 -12.83 0.43
C LEU A 87 2.50 -13.24 -0.16
N VAL A 88 3.58 -12.54 0.19
CA VAL A 88 4.94 -12.86 -0.29
C VAL A 88 5.51 -14.09 0.43
N SER A 89 5.17 -14.32 1.70
CA SER A 89 5.63 -15.51 2.43
C SER A 89 4.96 -16.81 1.95
N GLU A 90 3.72 -16.74 1.46
CA GLU A 90 3.01 -17.88 0.85
C GLU A 90 3.47 -18.16 -0.60
N GLU A 91 4.24 -17.24 -1.19
CA GLU A 91 4.80 -17.34 -2.53
C GLU A 91 6.19 -18.02 -2.58
N GLU A 92 6.88 -18.17 -1.43
CA GLU A 92 8.16 -18.91 -1.26
C GLU A 92 7.97 -20.44 -1.09
#